data_AF-A0A1G1TN02-F1
#
_entry.id   AF-A0A1G1TN02-F1
#
_cell.length_a   1.000
_cell.length_b   1.000
_cell.length_c   1.000
_cell.angle_alpha   90.00
_cell.angle_beta   90.00
_cell.angle_gamma   90.00
#
_symmetry.space_group_name_H-M   'P 1'
#
loop_
_entity.id
_entity.type
_entity.pdbx_description
1 polymer ?
#
loop_
_entity_poly.entity_id
_entity_poly.type
_entity_poly.pdbx_seq_one_letter_code
_entity_poly.pdbx_strand_id
1 'polypeptide(L)'
;MGLGTCLAAVPLLPRLGAPAADLTAAPRPVADPNSRVGGELQQLYRLWNTAARGQGPQLAAAFPELTLADGDAVLVRITARNVAALRPALLARGFVVVSDQSKLHFIEGRLPVSQLAPGAAGIEALAAQGLLGVLPVFDPINNAGKVLNQADFVLEAARVRGARPNGYDGTGVRIGVISDSYNALGGAPAGVASGDLPANVQVLLDPATGTDEGRAMIELIHDIAPGAGKAFSAVFQGEANFADQIFKLADPTLGNCKIIVDDISYLNEPMFQDGVIAQAVEEVVATRGVAYYSSAGNYADKSSEYAAPTFTATTGGAADLDFGLSTGAPPTRASRSPLPHRARSAWPFSGATRFTPPMG
;
A
#
# COMPACT_ATOMS: atom_id res chain seq x y z
N MET A 1 -78.43 8.40 16.17
CA MET A 1 -77.20 8.49 16.99
C MET A 1 -76.37 7.25 16.71
N GLY A 2 -75.09 7.41 16.38
CA GLY A 2 -74.16 6.28 16.17
C GLY A 2 -73.35 6.37 14.87
N LEU A 3 -72.59 7.45 14.70
CA LEU A 3 -71.45 7.49 13.78
C LEU A 3 -70.41 6.47 14.26
N GLY A 4 -70.12 5.46 13.45
CA GLY A 4 -69.05 4.47 13.65
C GLY A 4 -68.07 4.54 12.50
N THR A 5 -67.02 5.33 12.71
CA THR A 5 -65.91 5.66 11.80
C THR A 5 -65.11 4.45 11.33
N CYS A 6 -64.84 4.39 10.03
CA CYS A 6 -63.83 3.55 9.40
C CYS A 6 -62.44 3.84 9.98
N LEU A 7 -61.79 2.81 10.54
CA LEU A 7 -60.40 2.86 10.97
C LEU A 7 -59.50 2.73 9.71
N ALA A 8 -58.96 3.85 9.23
CA ALA A 8 -57.97 3.87 8.18
C ALA A 8 -56.60 3.43 8.74
N ALA A 9 -55.98 2.44 8.11
CA ALA A 9 -54.62 2.03 8.39
C ALA A 9 -53.64 3.15 8.02
N VAL A 10 -52.91 3.67 9.02
CA VAL A 10 -51.80 4.60 8.83
C VAL A 10 -50.56 3.77 8.46
N PRO A 11 -49.94 3.96 7.28
CA PRO A 11 -48.67 3.32 6.99
C PRO A 11 -47.57 3.98 7.84
N LEU A 12 -46.84 3.16 8.60
CA LEU A 12 -45.62 3.56 9.30
C LEU A 12 -44.55 3.88 8.25
N LEU A 13 -44.46 5.13 7.80
CA LEU A 13 -43.28 5.59 7.06
C LEU A 13 -42.10 5.71 8.04
N PRO A 14 -40.93 5.11 7.74
CA PRO A 14 -39.74 5.38 8.53
C PRO A 14 -39.40 6.87 8.39
N ARG A 15 -39.32 7.57 9.52
CA ARG A 15 -38.71 8.90 9.58
C ARG A 15 -37.24 8.73 9.19
N LEU A 16 -36.95 8.98 7.92
CA LEU A 16 -35.60 9.28 7.45
C LEU A 16 -35.09 10.43 8.33
N GLY A 17 -34.17 10.11 9.25
CA GLY A 17 -33.40 11.13 9.94
C GLY A 17 -32.82 12.07 8.91
N ALA A 18 -32.90 13.37 9.15
CA ALA A 18 -32.26 14.37 8.32
C ALA A 18 -30.81 13.92 8.06
N PRO A 19 -30.32 14.01 6.80
CA PRO A 19 -28.94 13.68 6.52
C PRO A 19 -28.07 14.52 7.47
N ALA A 20 -27.17 13.83 8.19
CA ALA A 20 -26.12 14.49 8.94
C ALA A 20 -25.49 15.53 8.01
N ALA A 21 -25.37 16.77 8.49
CA ALA A 21 -24.77 17.85 7.73
C ALA A 21 -23.46 17.35 7.11
N ASP A 22 -23.44 17.30 5.78
CA ASP A 22 -22.26 17.03 4.99
C ASP A 22 -21.20 18.01 5.47
N LEU A 23 -20.22 17.53 6.22
CA LEU A 23 -19.00 18.25 6.49
C LEU A 23 -18.26 18.30 5.16
N THR A 24 -18.73 19.17 4.26
CA THR A 24 -17.99 19.57 3.07
C THR A 24 -16.65 20.05 3.58
N ALA A 25 -15.65 19.18 3.49
CA ALA A 25 -14.29 19.50 3.89
C ALA A 25 -13.94 20.81 3.20
N ALA A 26 -13.65 21.85 3.99
CA ALA A 26 -13.20 23.13 3.47
C ALA A 26 -12.15 22.89 2.37
N PRO A 27 -12.09 23.74 1.31
CA PRO A 27 -11.07 23.61 0.28
C PRO A 27 -9.72 23.41 0.97
N ARG A 28 -8.99 22.34 0.63
CA ARG A 28 -7.72 22.09 1.31
C ARG A 28 -6.84 23.28 0.92
N PRO A 29 -6.23 24.00 1.88
CA PRO A 29 -5.48 25.20 1.57
C PRO A 29 -4.31 24.86 0.65
N VAL A 30 -4.07 25.74 -0.32
CA VAL A 30 -3.06 25.59 -1.39
C VAL A 30 -1.70 25.23 -0.77
N ALA A 31 -1.07 24.18 -1.27
CA ALA A 31 0.31 23.83 -0.94
C ALA A 31 1.26 24.77 -1.69
N ASP A 32 2.41 25.12 -1.11
CA ASP A 32 3.44 25.89 -1.81
C ASP A 32 4.07 24.99 -2.88
N PRO A 33 3.87 25.29 -4.19
CA PRO A 33 4.42 24.48 -5.27
C PRO A 33 5.94 24.60 -5.41
N ASN A 34 6.57 25.60 -4.77
CA ASN A 34 8.02 25.79 -4.80
C ASN A 34 8.74 25.09 -3.64
N SER A 35 8.00 24.50 -2.70
CA SER A 35 8.58 23.71 -1.61
C SER A 35 9.14 22.39 -2.13
N ARG A 36 10.23 21.95 -1.50
CA ARG A 36 10.76 20.58 -1.69
C ARG A 36 9.94 19.54 -0.92
N VAL A 37 9.03 19.96 -0.04
CA VAL A 37 8.13 19.10 0.72
C VAL A 37 6.81 18.95 -0.05
N GLY A 38 6.37 17.72 -0.28
CA GLY A 38 5.13 17.41 -0.99
C GLY A 38 3.88 18.01 -0.35
N GLY A 39 2.84 18.26 -1.15
CA GLY A 39 1.64 18.98 -0.72
C GLY A 39 0.88 18.32 0.43
N GLU A 40 0.79 16.99 0.44
CA GLU A 40 0.18 16.18 1.50
C GLU A 40 0.93 16.37 2.83
N LEU A 41 2.26 16.41 2.80
CA LEU A 41 3.09 16.63 3.98
C LEU A 41 2.98 18.07 4.50
N GLN A 42 2.86 19.07 3.62
CA GLN A 42 2.57 20.45 4.02
C GLN A 42 1.18 20.59 4.67
N GLN A 43 0.19 19.82 4.20
CA GLN A 43 -1.14 19.79 4.79
C GLN A 43 -1.12 19.10 6.15
N LEU A 44 -0.42 17.97 6.26
CA LEU A 44 -0.18 17.27 7.52
C LEU A 44 0.46 18.18 8.56
N TYR A 45 1.54 18.89 8.20
CA TYR A 45 2.21 19.84 9.09
C TYR A 45 1.27 20.95 9.54
N ARG A 46 0.48 21.54 8.63
CA ARG A 46 -0.47 22.60 8.98
C ARG A 46 -1.50 22.13 9.99
N LEU A 47 -2.08 20.95 9.79
CA LEU A 47 -3.05 20.37 10.72
C LEU A 47 -2.41 20.02 12.07
N TRP A 48 -1.20 19.46 12.06
CA TRP A 48 -0.44 19.17 13.28
C TRP A 48 -0.06 20.44 14.05
N ASN A 49 0.27 21.53 13.35
CA ASN A 49 0.68 22.80 13.95
C ASN A 49 -0.52 23.62 14.49
N THR A 50 -1.73 23.40 13.97
CA THR A 50 -2.96 24.03 14.49
C THR A 50 -3.65 23.19 15.55
N ALA A 51 -3.49 21.87 15.54
CA ALA A 51 -3.93 20.99 16.61
C ALA A 51 -3.04 21.15 17.85
N ALA A 52 -3.62 21.07 19.06
CA ALA A 52 -2.81 20.97 20.27
C ALA A 52 -2.01 19.66 20.24
N ARG A 53 -0.71 19.70 20.59
CA ARG A 53 0.18 18.53 20.66
C ARG A 53 -0.51 17.38 21.41
N GLY A 54 -0.63 16.19 20.80
CA GLY A 54 -1.27 15.01 21.41
C GLY A 54 -2.50 14.42 20.69
N GLN A 55 -2.82 14.87 19.47
CA GLN A 55 -3.96 14.37 18.67
C GLN A 55 -3.59 13.37 17.56
N GLY A 56 -2.54 12.55 17.76
CA GLY A 56 -2.08 11.56 16.79
C GLY A 56 -3.18 10.72 16.10
N PRO A 57 -4.18 10.20 16.85
CA PRO A 57 -5.29 9.46 16.27
C PRO A 57 -6.17 10.27 15.30
N GLN A 58 -6.35 11.58 15.53
CA GLN A 58 -7.12 12.44 14.64
C GLN A 58 -6.36 12.82 13.37
N LEU A 59 -5.03 12.93 13.45
CA LEU A 59 -4.17 13.12 12.28
C LEU A 59 -4.18 11.88 11.39
N ALA A 60 -4.09 10.68 11.98
CA ALA A 60 -4.20 9.42 11.25
C ALA A 60 -5.57 9.28 10.57
N ALA A 61 -6.66 9.67 11.24
CA ALA A 61 -7.98 9.68 10.64
C ALA A 61 -8.15 10.72 9.50
N ALA A 62 -7.44 11.84 9.56
CA ALA A 62 -7.47 12.88 8.54
C ALA A 62 -6.62 12.53 7.30
N PHE A 63 -5.61 11.68 7.46
CA PHE A 63 -4.70 11.21 6.43
C PHE A 63 -4.53 9.68 6.52
N PRO A 64 -5.62 8.91 6.28
CA PRO A 64 -5.60 7.44 6.43
C PRO A 64 -4.68 6.73 5.44
N GLU A 65 -4.24 7.42 4.39
CA GLU A 65 -3.27 6.94 3.40
C GLU A 65 -1.80 7.12 3.81
N LEU A 66 -1.52 7.81 4.93
CA LEU A 66 -0.17 8.10 5.38
C LEU A 66 0.21 7.23 6.59
N THR A 67 1.40 6.64 6.54
CA THR A 67 1.94 5.91 7.69
C THR A 67 2.44 6.88 8.77
N LEU A 68 1.65 7.11 9.81
CA LEU A 68 2.03 7.90 10.98
C LEU A 68 2.52 7.02 12.14
N ALA A 69 3.68 7.34 12.71
CA ALA A 69 4.18 6.76 13.96
C ALA A 69 3.74 7.65 15.14
N ASP A 70 2.89 7.11 16.01
CA ASP A 70 2.43 7.76 17.26
C ASP A 70 1.87 9.19 17.12
N GLY A 71 1.56 9.63 15.89
CA GLY A 71 1.09 10.98 15.57
C GLY A 71 2.17 12.05 15.42
N ASP A 72 3.44 11.73 15.70
CA ASP A 72 4.54 12.70 15.77
C ASP A 72 5.62 12.49 14.71
N ALA A 73 5.59 11.36 13.99
CA ALA A 73 6.45 11.13 12.83
C ALA A 73 5.65 10.56 11.66
N VAL A 74 6.07 10.87 10.44
CA VAL A 74 5.47 10.37 9.20
C VAL A 74 6.54 9.66 8.36
N LEU A 75 6.16 8.57 7.71
CA LEU A 75 7.03 7.88 6.77
C LEU A 75 7.20 8.70 5.49
N VAL A 76 8.45 9.00 5.14
CA VAL A 76 8.78 9.83 3.97
C VAL A 76 9.88 9.21 3.13
N ARG A 77 9.81 9.49 1.83
CA ARG A 77 10.89 9.31 0.86
C ARG A 77 11.64 10.63 0.71
N ILE A 78 12.95 10.59 0.94
CA ILE A 78 13.84 11.74 0.79
C ILE A 78 14.77 11.50 -0.39
N THR A 79 14.62 12.29 -1.44
CA THR A 79 15.48 12.27 -2.63
C THR A 79 16.62 13.27 -2.46
N ALA A 80 17.86 12.84 -2.74
CA ALA A 80 19.06 13.65 -2.55
C ALA A 80 20.09 13.40 -3.66
N ARG A 81 20.91 14.41 -3.96
CA ARG A 81 22.02 14.27 -4.90
C ARG A 81 22.99 13.17 -4.45
N ASN A 82 23.31 13.14 -3.15
CA ASN A 82 24.10 12.09 -2.53
C ASN A 82 23.50 11.76 -1.17
N VAL A 83 22.79 10.63 -1.10
CA VAL A 83 22.10 10.17 0.12
C VAL A 83 23.08 9.90 1.25
N ALA A 84 24.21 9.25 0.96
CA ALA A 84 25.21 8.91 1.96
C ALA A 84 25.78 10.17 2.65
N ALA A 85 25.99 11.26 1.90
CA ALA A 85 26.45 12.54 2.45
C ALA A 85 25.36 13.27 3.25
N LEU A 86 24.08 13.16 2.84
CA LEU A 86 22.96 13.84 3.50
C LEU A 86 22.50 13.12 4.79
N ARG A 87 22.67 11.79 4.83
CA ARG A 87 22.13 10.92 5.89
C ARG A 87 22.49 11.38 7.32
N PRO A 88 23.73 11.78 7.66
CA PRO A 88 24.03 12.25 9.02
C PRO A 88 23.21 13.47 9.43
N ALA A 89 22.94 14.40 8.50
CA ALA A 89 22.12 15.58 8.76
C ALA A 89 20.63 15.24 8.93
N LEU A 90 20.14 14.19 8.26
CA LEU A 90 18.80 13.64 8.47
C LEU A 90 18.67 13.04 9.87
N LEU A 91 19.62 12.20 10.27
CA LEU A 91 19.64 11.57 11.60
C LEU A 91 19.66 12.61 12.72
N ALA A 92 20.45 13.67 12.56
CA ALA A 92 20.52 14.78 13.52
C ALA A 92 19.18 15.53 13.71
N ARG A 93 18.25 15.39 12.75
CA ARG A 93 16.90 15.96 12.79
C ARG A 93 15.85 14.96 13.27
N GLY A 94 16.27 13.80 13.77
CA GLY A 94 15.39 12.75 14.28
C GLY A 94 14.84 11.81 13.21
N PHE A 95 15.38 11.81 12.00
CA PHE A 95 15.02 10.85 10.97
C PHE A 95 15.44 9.43 11.40
N VAL A 96 14.51 8.49 11.37
CA VAL A 96 14.77 7.07 11.65
C VAL A 96 14.71 6.30 10.34
N VAL A 97 15.87 5.78 9.91
CA VAL A 97 16.00 5.06 8.64
C VAL A 97 15.20 3.76 8.67
N VAL A 98 14.41 3.55 7.64
CA VAL A 98 13.66 2.32 7.39
C VAL A 98 14.31 1.51 6.26
N SER A 99 14.69 2.17 5.16
CA SER A 99 15.39 1.57 4.03
C SER A 99 16.31 2.59 3.36
N ASP A 100 17.46 2.14 2.86
CA ASP A 100 18.49 2.97 2.23
C ASP A 100 18.70 2.56 0.77
N GLN A 101 18.19 3.39 -0.15
CA GLN A 101 18.33 3.22 -1.60
C GLN A 101 19.31 4.26 -2.17
N SER A 102 20.46 4.46 -1.50
CA SER A 102 21.48 5.43 -1.93
C SER A 102 21.90 5.27 -3.39
N LYS A 103 21.91 4.04 -3.92
CA LYS A 103 22.20 3.76 -5.34
C LYS A 103 21.19 4.40 -6.30
N LEU A 104 19.97 4.61 -5.84
CA LEU A 104 18.84 5.18 -6.59
C LEU A 104 18.54 6.62 -6.15
N HIS A 105 19.47 7.26 -5.43
CA HIS A 105 19.40 8.66 -4.99
C HIS A 105 18.26 8.99 -4.00
N PHE A 106 17.75 8.02 -3.24
CA PHE A 106 16.80 8.32 -2.15
C PHE A 106 16.95 7.41 -0.91
N ILE A 107 16.30 7.82 0.19
CA ILE A 107 16.23 7.09 1.46
C ILE A 107 14.82 7.18 2.03
N GLU A 108 14.33 6.11 2.63
CA GLU A 108 13.02 6.06 3.28
C GLU A 108 13.16 5.89 4.79
N GLY A 109 12.30 6.58 5.53
CA GLY A 109 12.34 6.56 6.98
C GLY A 109 11.31 7.47 7.61
N ARG A 110 11.19 7.36 8.94
CA ARG A 110 10.25 8.14 9.73
C ARG A 110 10.87 9.49 10.03
N LEU A 111 10.21 10.57 9.61
CA LEU A 111 10.61 11.95 9.87
C LEU A 111 9.64 12.58 10.88
N PRO A 112 10.12 13.25 11.94
CA PRO A 112 9.24 13.96 12.86
C PRO A 112 8.41 15.02 12.11
N VAL A 113 7.11 15.09 12.36
CA VAL A 113 6.18 16.03 11.68
C VAL A 113 6.64 17.47 11.88
N SER A 114 7.27 17.79 13.02
CA SER A 114 7.86 19.11 13.27
C SER A 114 8.95 19.52 12.26
N GLN A 115 9.64 18.56 11.63
CA GLN A 115 10.65 18.82 10.60
C GLN A 115 10.03 19.15 9.23
N LEU A 116 8.71 19.06 9.07
CA LEU A 116 7.99 19.49 7.87
C LEU A 116 7.69 21.00 7.86
N ALA A 117 8.15 21.75 8.87
CA ALA A 117 8.03 23.19 8.91
C ALA A 117 8.65 23.84 7.67
N PRO A 118 8.03 24.90 7.10
CA PRO A 118 8.52 25.52 5.89
C PRO A 118 9.90 26.19 6.09
N GLY A 119 10.73 26.16 5.06
CA GLY A 119 12.01 26.87 5.02
C GLY A 119 13.05 26.33 6.00
N ALA A 120 13.85 27.24 6.57
CA ALA A 120 15.02 26.87 7.38
C ALA A 120 14.66 26.17 8.71
N ALA A 121 13.42 26.32 9.19
CA ALA A 121 12.94 25.69 10.41
C ALA A 121 12.76 24.17 10.26
N GLY A 122 12.42 23.71 9.06
CA GLY A 122 12.26 22.29 8.75
C GLY A 122 13.36 21.77 7.83
N ILE A 123 13.10 20.60 7.25
CA ILE A 123 14.06 19.79 6.51
C ILE A 123 14.60 20.49 5.26
N GLU A 124 13.88 21.48 4.73
CA GLU A 124 14.31 22.26 3.57
C GLU A 124 15.60 23.04 3.80
N ALA A 125 16.01 23.30 5.05
CA ALA A 125 17.33 23.88 5.33
C ALA A 125 18.49 23.01 4.80
N LEU A 126 18.24 21.73 4.50
CA LEU A 126 19.22 20.83 3.90
C LEU A 126 19.30 20.95 2.36
N ALA A 127 18.56 21.86 1.72
CA ALA A 127 18.61 22.07 0.27
C ALA A 127 20.03 22.34 -0.24
N ALA A 128 20.80 23.18 0.47
CA ALA A 128 22.20 23.47 0.14
C ALA A 128 23.13 22.25 0.27
N GLN A 129 22.73 21.25 1.06
CA GLN A 129 23.46 19.99 1.24
C GLN A 129 23.03 18.92 0.22
N GLY A 130 22.18 19.27 -0.75
CA GLY A 130 21.78 18.38 -1.83
C GLY A 130 20.43 17.67 -1.64
N LEU A 131 19.59 18.12 -0.70
CA LEU A 131 18.19 17.70 -0.64
C LEU A 131 17.43 18.15 -1.90
N LEU A 132 16.81 17.20 -2.59
CA LEU A 132 16.06 17.43 -3.84
C LEU A 132 14.54 17.42 -3.61
N GLY A 133 14.04 16.53 -2.75
CA GLY A 133 12.60 16.45 -2.46
C GLY A 133 12.28 15.55 -1.27
N VAL A 134 11.11 15.78 -0.68
CA VAL A 134 10.53 15.00 0.42
C VAL A 134 9.09 14.71 0.08
N LEU A 135 8.77 13.43 -0.14
CA LEU A 135 7.44 12.96 -0.48
C LEU A 135 6.92 12.02 0.62
N PRO A 136 5.61 11.98 0.88
CA PRO A 136 5.06 10.96 1.76
C PRO A 136 5.28 9.57 1.14
N VAL A 137 5.45 8.56 1.97
CA VAL A 137 5.24 7.17 1.55
C VAL A 137 3.81 6.81 1.91
N PHE A 138 3.03 6.38 0.91
CA PHE A 138 1.64 5.98 1.11
C PHE A 138 1.56 4.56 1.62
N ASP A 139 0.51 4.27 2.39
CA ASP A 139 0.21 2.91 2.80
C ASP A 139 -0.10 2.04 1.57
N PRO A 140 0.45 0.82 1.49
CA PRO A 140 0.11 -0.12 0.45
C PRO A 140 -1.37 -0.53 0.53
N ILE A 141 -1.94 -0.90 -0.61
CA ILE A 141 -3.31 -1.40 -0.68
C ILE A 141 -3.30 -2.93 -0.84
N ASN A 142 -4.07 -3.62 0.01
CA ASN A 142 -4.24 -5.08 -0.04
C ASN A 142 -5.33 -5.49 -1.05
N ASN A 143 -5.08 -6.56 -1.80
CA ASN A 143 -5.98 -7.07 -2.82
C ASN A 143 -6.67 -8.39 -2.39
N ALA A 144 -7.42 -8.37 -1.29
CA ALA A 144 -8.04 -9.58 -0.75
C ALA A 144 -9.41 -9.92 -1.38
N GLY A 145 -9.71 -11.22 -1.40
CA GLY A 145 -11.03 -11.81 -1.63
C GLY A 145 -11.34 -12.87 -0.56
N LYS A 146 -12.61 -12.97 -0.13
CA LYS A 146 -13.03 -13.86 0.98
C LYS A 146 -13.53 -15.23 0.48
N VAL A 147 -12.69 -16.26 0.37
CA VAL A 147 -13.20 -17.65 0.26
C VAL A 147 -12.14 -18.70 0.65
N LEU A 148 -12.61 -19.86 1.14
CA LEU A 148 -11.90 -21.15 1.17
C LEU A 148 -11.11 -21.42 -0.11
N ASN A 149 -10.01 -22.18 -0.04
CA ASN A 149 -9.07 -22.44 -1.15
C ASN A 149 -9.70 -23.08 -2.40
N GLN A 150 -10.42 -22.29 -3.19
CA GLN A 150 -11.02 -22.74 -4.45
C GLN A 150 -9.95 -23.08 -5.49
N ALA A 151 -8.71 -22.59 -5.31
CA ALA A 151 -7.61 -22.90 -6.20
C ALA A 151 -7.23 -24.38 -6.14
N ASP A 152 -7.39 -25.06 -4.99
CA ASP A 152 -7.09 -26.50 -4.90
C ASP A 152 -7.99 -27.34 -5.82
N PHE A 153 -9.26 -26.94 -5.96
CA PHE A 153 -10.20 -27.55 -6.89
C PHE A 153 -9.89 -27.18 -8.35
N VAL A 154 -9.73 -25.89 -8.65
CA VAL A 154 -9.52 -25.40 -10.03
C VAL A 154 -8.17 -25.86 -10.61
N LEU A 155 -7.13 -25.91 -9.80
CA LEU A 155 -5.80 -26.38 -10.20
C LEU A 155 -5.72 -27.92 -10.25
N GLU A 156 -6.79 -28.62 -9.88
CA GLU A 156 -6.81 -30.09 -9.77
C GLU A 156 -5.70 -30.61 -8.85
N ALA A 157 -5.27 -29.80 -7.88
CA ALA A 157 -4.13 -30.11 -7.02
C ALA A 157 -4.45 -31.31 -6.10
N ALA A 158 -5.70 -31.42 -5.64
CA ALA A 158 -6.21 -32.63 -4.98
C ALA A 158 -6.07 -33.89 -5.85
N ARG A 159 -6.34 -33.79 -7.16
CA ARG A 159 -6.20 -34.92 -8.11
C ARG A 159 -4.74 -35.29 -8.31
N VAL A 160 -3.83 -34.30 -8.37
CA VAL A 160 -2.38 -34.54 -8.45
C VAL A 160 -1.88 -35.24 -7.19
N ARG A 161 -2.27 -34.78 -6.00
CA ARG A 161 -1.92 -35.45 -4.72
C ARG A 161 -2.50 -36.86 -4.64
N GLY A 162 -3.75 -37.07 -5.08
CA GLY A 162 -4.38 -38.39 -5.12
C GLY A 162 -3.76 -39.36 -6.14
N ALA A 163 -3.35 -38.87 -7.31
CA ALA A 163 -2.73 -39.68 -8.36
C ALA A 163 -1.23 -39.90 -8.16
N ARG A 164 -0.56 -39.01 -7.43
CA ARG A 164 0.88 -39.08 -7.10
C ARG A 164 1.10 -38.71 -5.63
N PRO A 165 0.72 -39.59 -4.69
CA PRO A 165 0.81 -39.32 -3.25
C PRO A 165 2.23 -39.05 -2.75
N ASN A 166 3.25 -39.50 -3.48
CA ASN A 166 4.67 -39.22 -3.20
C ASN A 166 5.32 -38.31 -4.26
N GLY A 167 4.51 -37.60 -5.06
CA GLY A 167 4.98 -36.92 -6.28
C GLY A 167 5.48 -35.51 -6.05
N TYR A 168 4.57 -34.60 -5.73
CA TYR A 168 4.84 -33.15 -5.73
C TYR A 168 4.09 -32.48 -4.58
N ASP A 169 4.81 -32.24 -3.47
CA ASP A 169 4.31 -31.51 -2.29
C ASP A 169 5.04 -30.18 -2.07
N GLY A 170 6.00 -29.85 -2.95
CA GLY A 170 6.83 -28.65 -2.85
C GLY A 170 8.13 -28.83 -2.04
N THR A 171 8.44 -30.04 -1.55
CA THR A 171 9.68 -30.32 -0.82
C THR A 171 10.91 -29.83 -1.59
N GLY A 172 11.81 -29.13 -0.90
CA GLY A 172 13.02 -28.54 -1.50
C GLY A 172 12.81 -27.16 -2.13
N VAL A 173 11.57 -26.70 -2.28
CA VAL A 173 11.22 -25.34 -2.71
C VAL A 173 10.77 -24.55 -1.50
N ARG A 174 11.19 -23.30 -1.40
CA ARG A 174 10.66 -22.36 -0.41
C ARG A 174 9.93 -21.22 -1.10
N ILE A 175 8.75 -20.90 -0.58
CA ILE A 175 7.84 -19.89 -1.10
C ILE A 175 7.79 -18.74 -0.08
N GLY A 176 8.13 -17.54 -0.55
CA GLY A 176 8.02 -16.30 0.22
C GLY A 176 6.70 -15.60 -0.07
N VAL A 177 6.00 -15.19 0.97
CA VAL A 177 4.77 -14.38 0.87
C VAL A 177 5.09 -12.98 1.36
N ILE A 178 4.72 -12.00 0.54
CA ILE A 178 4.75 -10.58 0.85
C ILE A 178 3.31 -10.10 0.98
N SER A 179 2.95 -9.60 2.15
CA SER A 179 1.60 -9.05 2.41
C SER A 179 1.65 -8.09 3.59
N ASP A 180 0.52 -7.88 4.27
CA ASP A 180 0.41 -6.93 5.38
C ASP A 180 0.99 -7.44 6.70
N SER A 181 0.64 -8.66 7.09
CA SER A 181 0.96 -9.24 8.39
C SER A 181 0.73 -10.75 8.39
N TYR A 182 1.37 -11.43 9.32
CA TYR A 182 1.26 -12.86 9.53
C TYR A 182 0.58 -13.20 10.85
N ASN A 183 0.94 -12.51 11.94
CA ASN A 183 0.41 -12.84 13.25
C ASN A 183 0.06 -11.59 14.08
N ALA A 184 -0.31 -10.49 13.43
CA ALA A 184 -0.76 -9.28 14.08
C ALA A 184 -2.07 -9.52 14.88
N LEU A 185 -2.96 -10.40 14.41
CA LEU A 185 -4.18 -10.79 15.13
C LEU A 185 -3.98 -11.97 16.09
N GLY A 186 -2.76 -12.55 16.15
CA GLY A 186 -2.44 -13.68 17.03
C GLY A 186 -3.00 -15.03 16.55
N GLY A 187 -3.41 -15.15 15.28
CA GLY A 187 -4.05 -16.35 14.72
C GLY A 187 -3.11 -17.50 14.36
N ALA A 188 -1.81 -17.26 14.20
CA ALA A 188 -0.86 -18.26 13.72
C ALA A 188 -0.78 -19.53 14.59
N PRO A 189 -0.77 -19.47 15.93
CA PRO A 189 -0.79 -20.68 16.76
C PRO A 189 -2.03 -21.56 16.53
N ALA A 190 -3.18 -20.95 16.24
CA ALA A 190 -4.41 -21.69 15.95
C ALA A 190 -4.33 -22.40 14.58
N GLY A 191 -3.81 -21.73 13.55
CA GLY A 191 -3.58 -22.34 12.23
C GLY A 191 -2.58 -23.49 12.27
N VAL A 192 -1.54 -23.41 13.11
CA VAL A 192 -0.61 -24.54 13.32
C VAL A 192 -1.30 -25.69 14.04
N ALA A 193 -2.17 -25.40 15.02
CA ALA A 193 -2.91 -26.43 15.75
C ALA A 193 -3.97 -27.14 14.90
N SER A 194 -4.59 -26.44 13.94
CA SER A 194 -5.53 -27.02 12.99
C SER A 194 -4.85 -27.75 11.83
N GLY A 195 -3.57 -27.46 11.56
CA GLY A 195 -2.82 -28.00 10.43
C GLY A 195 -2.93 -27.18 9.15
N ASP A 196 -3.60 -26.02 9.19
CA ASP A 196 -3.71 -25.09 8.06
C ASP A 196 -2.39 -24.31 7.84
N LEU A 197 -1.54 -24.24 8.87
CA LEU A 197 -0.21 -23.65 8.80
C LEU A 197 0.89 -24.66 9.18
N PRO A 198 2.06 -24.58 8.53
CA PRO A 198 3.23 -25.30 9.00
C PRO A 198 3.80 -24.64 10.26
N ALA A 199 4.32 -25.44 11.18
CA ALA A 199 4.90 -24.96 12.44
C ALA A 199 6.17 -24.09 12.29
N ASN A 200 6.77 -24.06 11.09
CA ASN A 200 8.10 -23.50 10.84
C ASN A 200 8.11 -22.41 9.74
N VAL A 201 7.08 -21.56 9.68
CA VAL A 201 7.11 -20.37 8.82
C VAL A 201 8.25 -19.44 9.25
N GLN A 202 9.12 -19.08 8.31
CA GLN A 202 10.20 -18.13 8.57
C GLN A 202 9.71 -16.69 8.39
N VAL A 203 9.52 -15.98 9.49
CA VAL A 203 9.07 -14.58 9.48
C VAL A 203 10.28 -13.64 9.49
N LEU A 204 10.46 -12.84 8.44
CA LEU A 204 11.54 -11.85 8.33
C LEU A 204 11.12 -10.48 8.89
N LEU A 205 9.86 -10.11 8.65
CA LEU A 205 9.26 -8.88 9.16
C LEU A 205 7.76 -9.11 9.35
N ASP A 206 7.23 -8.76 10.52
CA ASP A 206 5.80 -8.82 10.83
C ASP A 206 5.44 -7.63 11.73
N PRO A 207 4.52 -6.74 11.32
CA PRO A 207 4.10 -5.61 12.13
C PRO A 207 3.21 -6.05 13.29
N ALA A 208 3.12 -5.21 14.32
CA ALA A 208 2.24 -5.46 15.47
C ALA A 208 0.73 -5.28 15.13
N THR A 209 0.42 -4.71 13.98
CA THR A 209 -0.93 -4.41 13.52
C THR A 209 -1.08 -4.83 12.07
N GLY A 210 -2.22 -5.39 11.73
CA GLY A 210 -2.52 -5.89 10.38
C GLY A 210 -3.74 -6.80 10.41
N THR A 211 -4.08 -7.35 9.26
CA THR A 211 -5.28 -8.18 9.05
C THR A 211 -4.99 -9.68 8.93
N ASP A 212 -3.72 -10.07 9.06
CA ASP A 212 -3.20 -11.42 8.84
C ASP A 212 -3.48 -11.98 7.43
N GLU A 213 -3.55 -11.14 6.39
CA GLU A 213 -3.77 -11.60 5.01
C GLU A 213 -2.60 -12.42 4.50
N GLY A 214 -1.37 -12.07 4.91
CA GLY A 214 -0.17 -12.86 4.63
C GLY A 214 -0.24 -14.26 5.22
N ARG A 215 -0.85 -14.42 6.39
CA ARG A 215 -1.10 -15.75 6.97
C ARG A 215 -2.13 -16.53 6.17
N ALA A 216 -3.23 -15.89 5.78
CA ALA A 216 -4.23 -16.53 4.93
C ALA A 216 -3.63 -16.99 3.57
N MET A 217 -2.78 -16.19 2.94
CA MET A 217 -2.05 -16.59 1.73
C MET A 217 -1.14 -17.80 1.97
N ILE A 218 -0.45 -17.86 3.12
CA ILE A 218 0.39 -19.00 3.48
C ILE A 218 -0.45 -20.26 3.71
N GLU A 219 -1.62 -20.15 4.33
CA GLU A 219 -2.58 -21.26 4.48
C GLU A 219 -2.98 -21.83 3.10
N LEU A 220 -3.34 -20.96 2.14
CA LEU A 220 -3.67 -21.37 0.76
C LEU A 220 -2.50 -22.10 0.08
N ILE A 221 -1.27 -21.60 0.25
CA ILE A 221 -0.07 -22.24 -0.28
C ILE A 221 0.19 -23.58 0.43
N HIS A 222 -0.07 -23.67 1.73
CA HIS A 222 0.14 -24.88 2.52
C HIS A 222 -0.76 -26.02 2.06
N ASP A 223 -2.03 -25.75 1.79
CA ASP A 223 -2.98 -26.72 1.25
C ASP A 223 -2.50 -27.34 -0.09
N ILE A 224 -1.92 -26.51 -0.96
CA ILE A 224 -1.49 -26.91 -2.30
C ILE A 224 -0.13 -27.61 -2.25
N ALA A 225 0.83 -27.02 -1.54
CA ALA A 225 2.22 -27.44 -1.46
C ALA A 225 2.69 -27.58 0.00
N PRO A 226 2.20 -28.61 0.73
CA PRO A 226 2.44 -28.74 2.17
C PRO A 226 3.92 -28.94 2.54
N GLY A 227 4.69 -29.62 1.68
CA GLY A 227 6.13 -29.88 1.85
C GLY A 227 7.06 -28.69 1.54
N ALA A 228 6.57 -27.63 0.89
CA ALA A 228 7.38 -26.44 0.65
C ALA A 228 7.85 -25.77 1.96
N GLY A 229 9.01 -25.13 1.97
CA GLY A 229 9.35 -24.16 3.01
C GLY A 229 8.49 -22.90 2.85
N LYS A 230 8.08 -22.26 3.95
CA LYS A 230 7.29 -21.01 3.90
C LYS A 230 8.09 -19.90 4.56
N ALA A 231 8.13 -18.73 3.93
CA ALA A 231 8.66 -17.51 4.51
C ALA A 231 7.66 -16.37 4.36
N PHE A 232 7.69 -15.43 5.28
CA PHE A 232 6.84 -14.26 5.28
C PHE A 232 7.68 -12.99 5.46
N SER A 233 7.33 -11.93 4.75
CA SER A 233 7.79 -10.60 5.09
C SER A 233 6.73 -9.55 4.79
N ALA A 234 6.40 -8.73 5.77
CA ALA A 234 5.57 -7.57 5.57
C ALA A 234 6.31 -6.46 4.84
N VAL A 235 5.60 -5.62 4.10
CA VAL A 235 6.21 -4.53 3.32
C VAL A 235 5.59 -3.16 3.55
N PHE A 236 4.91 -2.93 4.67
CA PHE A 236 4.19 -1.69 5.02
C PHE A 236 5.09 -0.52 5.48
N GLN A 237 6.36 -0.53 5.09
CA GLN A 237 7.31 0.53 5.44
C GLN A 237 7.90 1.23 4.21
N GLY A 238 7.15 1.23 3.10
CA GLY A 238 7.48 1.91 1.85
C GLY A 238 8.05 1.02 0.76
N GLU A 239 8.06 1.54 -0.48
CA GLU A 239 8.50 0.79 -1.66
C GLU A 239 9.97 0.37 -1.57
N ALA A 240 10.82 1.13 -0.89
CA ALA A 240 12.21 0.73 -0.68
C ALA A 240 12.33 -0.40 0.33
N ASN A 241 11.52 -0.37 1.40
CA ASN A 241 11.42 -1.51 2.29
C ASN A 241 10.93 -2.74 1.53
N PHE A 242 9.93 -2.59 0.65
CA PHE A 242 9.46 -3.68 -0.21
C PHE A 242 10.61 -4.24 -1.06
N ALA A 243 11.35 -3.41 -1.80
CA ALA A 243 12.53 -3.83 -2.55
C ALA A 243 13.55 -4.60 -1.67
N ASP A 244 13.85 -4.10 -0.47
CA ASP A 244 14.74 -4.77 0.48
C ASP A 244 14.19 -6.13 0.94
N GLN A 245 12.89 -6.25 1.17
CA GLN A 245 12.27 -7.52 1.56
C GLN A 245 12.29 -8.54 0.41
N ILE A 246 12.15 -8.11 -0.84
CA ILE A 246 12.34 -8.98 -2.01
C ILE A 246 13.77 -9.55 -2.01
N PHE A 247 14.77 -8.69 -1.81
CA PHE A 247 16.16 -9.14 -1.70
C PHE A 247 16.38 -10.09 -0.52
N LYS A 248 15.82 -9.81 0.67
CA LYS A 248 15.98 -10.69 1.85
C LYS A 248 15.27 -12.03 1.68
N LEU A 249 14.06 -12.05 1.12
CA LEU A 249 13.33 -13.29 0.85
C LEU A 249 14.07 -14.17 -0.16
N ALA A 250 14.66 -13.56 -1.19
CA ALA A 250 15.45 -14.28 -2.19
C ALA A 250 16.86 -14.67 -1.71
N ASP A 251 17.35 -14.12 -0.59
CA ASP A 251 18.75 -14.31 -0.16
C ASP A 251 18.96 -15.73 0.39
N PRO A 252 19.92 -16.52 -0.14
CA PRO A 252 20.16 -17.90 0.29
C PRO A 252 20.46 -18.08 1.79
N THR A 253 20.92 -17.03 2.46
CA THR A 253 21.27 -17.04 3.89
C THR A 253 20.15 -16.51 4.78
N LEU A 254 19.14 -15.84 4.21
CA LEU A 254 18.00 -15.31 4.93
C LEU A 254 16.75 -16.09 4.55
N GLY A 255 16.02 -15.67 3.52
CA GLY A 255 14.78 -16.32 3.11
C GLY A 255 14.99 -17.58 2.28
N ASN A 256 15.97 -17.63 1.37
CA ASN A 256 16.21 -18.70 0.39
C ASN A 256 14.95 -19.11 -0.40
N CYS A 257 14.06 -18.16 -0.68
CA CYS A 257 12.85 -18.40 -1.45
C CYS A 257 13.21 -18.60 -2.93
N LYS A 258 12.55 -19.56 -3.58
CA LYS A 258 12.63 -19.78 -5.04
C LYS A 258 11.39 -19.25 -5.75
N ILE A 259 10.31 -19.05 -5.01
CA ILE A 259 9.09 -18.40 -5.47
C ILE A 259 8.78 -17.30 -4.48
N ILE A 260 8.46 -16.10 -4.96
CA ILE A 260 7.94 -15.01 -4.13
C ILE A 260 6.59 -14.58 -4.71
N VAL A 261 5.61 -14.41 -3.84
CA VAL A 261 4.29 -13.92 -4.20
C VAL A 261 3.92 -12.70 -3.38
N ASP A 262 3.24 -11.74 -3.98
CA ASP A 262 2.69 -10.58 -3.28
C ASP A 262 1.23 -10.30 -3.69
N ASP A 263 0.48 -9.69 -2.76
CA ASP A 263 -0.85 -9.16 -2.99
C ASP A 263 -0.95 -7.64 -2.75
N ILE A 264 0.19 -6.95 -2.83
CA ILE A 264 0.39 -5.58 -2.39
C ILE A 264 0.67 -4.67 -3.59
N SER A 265 0.10 -3.48 -3.58
CA SER A 265 0.48 -2.43 -4.53
C SER A 265 0.65 -1.08 -3.83
N TYR A 266 1.64 -0.30 -4.25
CA TYR A 266 1.85 1.06 -3.80
C TYR A 266 1.26 2.08 -4.78
N LEU A 267 0.61 3.13 -4.26
CA LEU A 267 0.04 4.21 -5.08
C LEU A 267 1.09 5.07 -5.79
N ASN A 268 2.36 5.02 -5.38
CA ASN A 268 3.43 5.83 -5.93
C ASN A 268 4.38 5.05 -6.85
N GLU A 269 4.00 3.84 -7.27
CA GLU A 269 4.78 3.06 -8.22
C GLU A 269 4.78 3.74 -9.61
N PRO A 270 5.95 3.96 -10.23
CA PRO A 270 6.01 4.60 -11.53
C PRO A 270 5.37 3.76 -12.64
N MET A 271 4.53 4.39 -13.48
CA MET A 271 3.78 3.69 -14.53
C MET A 271 4.55 3.45 -15.82
N PHE A 272 5.44 4.39 -16.17
CA PHE A 272 6.12 4.42 -17.48
C PHE A 272 7.62 4.12 -17.41
N GLN A 273 8.09 3.71 -16.22
CA GLN A 273 9.48 3.35 -15.96
C GLN A 273 9.51 2.38 -14.77
N ASP A 274 10.58 1.60 -14.63
CA ASP A 274 10.68 0.64 -13.54
C ASP A 274 10.96 1.36 -12.21
N GLY A 275 10.02 1.21 -11.27
CA GLY A 275 10.22 1.59 -9.87
C GLY A 275 11.23 0.68 -9.16
N VAL A 276 11.55 1.02 -7.91
CA VAL A 276 12.54 0.26 -7.12
C VAL A 276 12.10 -1.18 -6.85
N ILE A 277 10.80 -1.41 -6.73
CA ILE A 277 10.22 -2.74 -6.57
C ILE A 277 10.43 -3.54 -7.87
N ALA A 278 10.06 -2.99 -9.02
CA ALA A 278 10.26 -3.62 -10.32
C ALA A 278 11.74 -3.96 -10.58
N GLN A 279 12.66 -3.04 -10.29
CA GLN A 279 14.10 -3.29 -10.42
C GLN A 279 14.59 -4.40 -9.46
N ALA A 280 14.10 -4.43 -8.22
CA ALA A 280 14.43 -5.50 -7.27
C ALA A 280 13.92 -6.87 -7.76
N VAL A 281 12.71 -6.93 -8.31
CA VAL A 281 12.15 -8.14 -8.93
C VAL A 281 13.03 -8.58 -10.09
N GLU A 282 13.35 -7.69 -11.03
CA GLU A 282 14.21 -8.00 -12.18
C GLU A 282 15.57 -8.54 -11.73
N GLU A 283 16.20 -7.92 -10.73
CA GLU A 283 17.49 -8.34 -10.21
C GLU A 283 17.43 -9.75 -9.59
N VAL A 284 16.45 -10.05 -8.73
CA VAL A 284 16.38 -11.38 -8.09
C VAL A 284 15.98 -12.47 -9.08
N VAL A 285 15.13 -12.17 -10.07
CA VAL A 285 14.79 -13.10 -11.15
C VAL A 285 16.04 -13.41 -11.96
N ALA A 286 16.79 -12.39 -12.38
CA ALA A 286 17.97 -12.54 -13.23
C ALA A 286 19.15 -13.20 -12.50
N THR A 287 19.40 -12.85 -11.24
CA THR A 287 20.63 -13.26 -10.52
C THR A 287 20.43 -14.46 -9.60
N ARG A 288 19.20 -14.72 -9.14
CA ARG A 288 18.90 -15.77 -8.16
C ARG A 288 17.92 -16.82 -8.66
N GLY A 289 17.38 -16.65 -9.88
CA GLY A 289 16.46 -17.61 -10.50
C GLY A 289 15.14 -17.75 -9.74
N VAL A 290 14.71 -16.68 -9.06
CA VAL A 290 13.43 -16.65 -8.35
C VAL A 290 12.30 -16.43 -9.34
N ALA A 291 11.19 -17.16 -9.18
CA ALA A 291 9.94 -16.83 -9.85
C ALA A 291 9.15 -15.83 -8.98
N TYR A 292 8.68 -14.74 -9.58
CA TYR A 292 7.96 -13.68 -8.87
C TYR A 292 6.55 -13.52 -9.44
N TYR A 293 5.54 -13.49 -8.57
CA TYR A 293 4.14 -13.31 -8.96
C TYR A 293 3.49 -12.22 -8.11
N SER A 294 2.95 -11.20 -8.74
CA SER A 294 2.19 -10.14 -8.07
C SER A 294 0.71 -10.22 -8.44
N SER A 295 -0.15 -9.80 -7.52
CA SER A 295 -1.57 -9.65 -7.79
C SER A 295 -1.83 -8.56 -8.86
N ALA A 296 -2.81 -8.79 -9.75
CA ALA A 296 -3.21 -7.78 -10.74
C ALA A 296 -4.04 -6.63 -10.14
N GLY A 297 -4.39 -6.72 -8.85
CA GLY A 297 -5.26 -5.79 -8.17
C GLY A 297 -6.76 -6.00 -8.44
N ASN A 298 -7.61 -5.61 -7.48
CA ASN A 298 -9.08 -5.72 -7.59
C ASN A 298 -9.76 -4.39 -7.96
N TYR A 299 -9.09 -3.57 -8.78
CA TYR A 299 -9.44 -2.18 -9.06
C TYR A 299 -10.22 -1.97 -10.36
N ALA A 300 -10.72 -3.03 -11.02
CA ALA A 300 -11.37 -2.94 -12.33
C ALA A 300 -12.46 -1.85 -12.39
N ASP A 301 -13.32 -1.79 -11.37
CA ASP A 301 -14.41 -0.81 -11.27
C ASP A 301 -13.98 0.51 -10.58
N LYS A 302 -12.70 0.66 -10.25
CA LYS A 302 -12.09 1.81 -9.55
C LYS A 302 -11.20 2.66 -10.47
N SER A 303 -11.53 2.73 -11.77
CA SER A 303 -10.80 3.54 -12.76
C SER A 303 -11.59 4.78 -13.20
N SER A 304 -10.89 5.80 -13.70
CA SER A 304 -11.49 6.98 -14.34
C SER A 304 -10.96 7.08 -15.77
N GLU A 305 -11.86 7.04 -16.75
CA GLU A 305 -11.52 7.15 -18.17
C GLU A 305 -12.09 8.45 -18.75
N TYR A 306 -11.25 9.23 -19.44
CA TYR A 306 -11.66 10.45 -20.15
C TYR A 306 -11.24 10.33 -21.61
N ALA A 307 -12.22 10.34 -22.52
CA ALA A 307 -11.95 10.39 -23.95
C ALA A 307 -11.28 11.71 -24.38
N ALA A 308 -11.47 12.77 -23.61
CA ALA A 308 -10.79 14.05 -23.75
C ALA A 308 -10.56 14.66 -22.35
N PRO A 309 -9.33 14.66 -21.83
CA PRO A 309 -9.05 15.27 -20.54
C PRO A 309 -9.22 16.79 -20.63
N THR A 310 -10.04 17.36 -19.76
CA THR A 310 -10.18 18.80 -19.60
C THR A 310 -9.27 19.28 -18.49
N PHE A 311 -8.53 20.37 -18.69
CA PHE A 311 -7.72 20.98 -17.63
C PHE A 311 -8.40 22.28 -17.16
N THR A 312 -8.56 22.44 -15.84
CA THR A 312 -9.12 23.65 -15.23
C THR A 312 -7.99 24.56 -14.79
N ALA A 313 -8.02 25.81 -15.24
CA ALA A 313 -7.04 26.81 -14.81
C ALA A 313 -7.13 27.05 -13.29
N THR A 314 -5.99 26.98 -12.61
CA THR A 314 -5.85 27.33 -11.20
C THR A 314 -5.34 28.76 -11.05
N THR A 315 -5.63 29.39 -9.90
CA THR A 315 -5.17 30.75 -9.60
C THR A 315 -3.65 30.77 -9.53
N GLY A 316 -3.01 31.33 -10.56
CA GLY A 316 -1.55 31.30 -10.73
C GLY A 316 -1.08 30.90 -12.14
N GLY A 317 -2.00 30.53 -13.04
CA GLY A 317 -1.68 30.27 -14.46
C GLY A 317 -1.29 28.81 -14.76
N ALA A 318 -1.35 27.92 -13.78
CA ALA A 318 -1.29 26.48 -13.99
C ALA A 318 -2.69 25.93 -14.34
N ALA A 319 -2.76 24.70 -14.83
CA ALA A 319 -4.03 24.03 -15.08
C ALA A 319 -3.98 22.60 -14.54
N ASP A 320 -4.98 22.24 -13.74
CA ASP A 320 -5.12 20.91 -13.14
C ASP A 320 -6.03 20.05 -14.01
N LEU A 321 -5.74 18.75 -14.12
CA LEU A 321 -6.63 17.82 -14.81
C LEU A 321 -7.98 17.76 -14.06
N ASP A 322 -9.07 18.14 -14.75
CA ASP A 322 -10.42 18.10 -14.19
C ASP A 322 -11.00 16.70 -14.32
N PHE A 323 -11.18 16.07 -13.16
CA PHE A 323 -11.81 14.78 -13.02
C PHE A 323 -13.35 14.87 -12.92
N GLY A 324 -13.97 15.89 -13.52
CA GLY A 324 -15.43 16.05 -13.65
C GLY A 324 -16.11 16.76 -12.49
N LEU A 325 -15.40 17.55 -11.69
CA LEU A 325 -15.99 18.27 -10.55
C LEU A 325 -16.35 19.72 -10.84
N SER A 326 -15.73 20.37 -11.82
CA SER A 326 -15.94 21.81 -12.04
C SER A 326 -17.18 22.13 -12.89
N THR A 327 -17.64 21.18 -13.71
CA THR A 327 -18.70 21.39 -14.70
C THR A 327 -19.97 20.58 -14.46
N GLY A 328 -19.97 19.65 -13.50
CA GLY A 328 -21.11 18.75 -13.24
C GLY A 328 -21.44 17.80 -14.39
N ALA A 329 -20.59 17.71 -15.42
CA ALA A 329 -20.76 16.79 -16.54
C ALA A 329 -20.45 15.37 -16.07
N PRO A 330 -21.39 14.42 -16.18
CA PRO A 330 -21.12 13.03 -15.81
C PRO A 330 -20.06 12.44 -16.76
N PRO A 331 -19.12 11.63 -16.24
CA PRO A 331 -18.23 10.86 -17.11
C PRO A 331 -19.04 9.95 -18.03
N THR A 332 -18.51 9.66 -19.22
CA THR A 332 -19.20 8.93 -20.30
C THR A 332 -19.60 7.50 -19.94
N ARG A 333 -19.13 6.97 -18.81
CA ARG A 333 -19.61 5.74 -18.19
C ARG A 333 -19.60 5.89 -16.66
N ALA A 334 -20.67 5.41 -16.03
CA ALA A 334 -20.96 5.60 -14.60
C ALA A 334 -19.73 5.33 -13.70
N SER A 335 -19.19 6.38 -13.10
CA SER A 335 -18.23 6.25 -12.01
C SER A 335 -18.97 5.76 -10.76
N ARG A 336 -18.47 4.68 -10.15
CA ARG A 336 -18.74 4.35 -8.75
C ARG A 336 -17.39 4.15 -8.07
N SER A 337 -16.62 5.23 -7.98
CA SER A 337 -15.38 5.25 -7.21
C SER A 337 -15.73 5.46 -5.73
N PRO A 338 -15.43 4.52 -4.83
CA PRO A 338 -15.49 4.76 -3.39
C PRO A 338 -14.13 5.24 -2.86
N LEU A 339 -13.19 5.67 -3.72
CA LEU A 339 -11.99 6.33 -3.23
C LEU A 339 -12.44 7.55 -2.41
N PRO A 340 -12.12 7.64 -1.11
CA PRO A 340 -12.44 8.81 -0.33
C PRO A 340 -11.87 10.03 -1.05
N HIS A 341 -12.64 11.12 -1.03
CA HIS A 341 -12.69 12.25 -1.99
C HIS A 341 -11.39 12.88 -2.52
N ARG A 342 -10.18 12.46 -2.13
CA ARG A 342 -8.95 13.26 -2.23
C ARG A 342 -7.64 12.52 -2.59
N ALA A 343 -7.70 11.39 -3.28
CA ALA A 343 -6.55 10.88 -4.04
C ALA A 343 -6.96 10.78 -5.52
N ARG A 344 -6.58 11.78 -6.32
CA ARG A 344 -6.89 11.84 -7.77
C ARG A 344 -5.62 11.64 -8.59
N SER A 345 -5.26 10.39 -8.80
CA SER A 345 -4.57 9.93 -10.00
C SER A 345 -5.48 8.88 -10.65
N ALA A 346 -5.71 8.98 -11.97
CA ALA A 346 -6.54 8.02 -12.70
C ALA A 346 -5.67 6.93 -13.30
N TRP A 347 -6.04 5.68 -13.03
CA TRP A 347 -5.27 4.47 -13.34
C TRP A 347 -6.02 3.59 -14.34
N PRO A 348 -5.41 3.26 -15.49
CA PRO A 348 -5.69 2.04 -16.23
C PRO A 348 -4.55 1.03 -16.03
N PHE A 349 -4.88 -0.14 -15.45
CA PHE A 349 -3.92 -1.24 -15.17
C PHE A 349 -3.53 -1.98 -16.46
N SER A 350 -2.23 -2.22 -16.67
CA SER A 350 -1.71 -3.18 -17.64
C SER A 350 -0.79 -4.15 -16.92
N GLY A 351 -1.27 -5.37 -16.66
CA GLY A 351 -0.46 -6.43 -16.07
C GLY A 351 0.57 -6.93 -17.08
N ALA A 352 1.86 -6.69 -16.79
CA ALA A 352 2.95 -7.25 -17.56
C ALA A 352 3.42 -8.57 -16.94
N THR A 353 2.83 -9.69 -17.36
CA THR A 353 3.45 -11.01 -17.16
C THR A 353 4.61 -11.15 -18.15
N ARG A 354 5.87 -11.06 -17.68
CA ARG A 354 7.05 -11.43 -18.48
C ARG A 354 7.57 -12.79 -18.04
N PHE A 355 7.34 -13.79 -18.87
CA PHE A 355 8.02 -15.07 -18.82
C PHE A 355 9.27 -14.98 -19.72
N THR A 356 10.47 -15.01 -19.16
CA THR A 356 11.68 -15.32 -19.93
C THR A 356 12.01 -16.80 -19.72
N PRO A 357 11.96 -17.65 -20.78
CA PRO A 357 12.37 -19.04 -20.65
C PRO A 357 13.90 -19.12 -20.46
N PRO A 358 14.41 -20.15 -19.76
CA PRO A 358 15.84 -20.36 -19.62
C PRO A 358 16.46 -20.67 -20.99
N MET A 359 17.54 -19.97 -21.35
CA MET A 359 18.40 -20.40 -22.46
C MET A 359 19.16 -21.65 -22.03
N GLY A 360 19.07 -22.70 -22.86
CA GLY A 360 19.74 -23.98 -22.66
C GLY A 360 21.23 -23.99 -22.96
#